data_AF-A0A5F1YD11-F1
#
_entry.id   AF-A0A5F1YD11-F1
#
_cell.length_a   1.000
_cell.length_b   1.000
_cell.length_c   1.000
_cell.angle_alpha   90.00
_cell.angle_beta   90.00
_cell.angle_gamma   90.00
#
_symmetry.space_group_name_H-M   'P 1'
#
loop_
_entity.id
_entity.type
_entity.pdbx_description
1 polymer ?
#
loop_
_entity_poly.entity_id
_entity_poly.type
_entity_poly.pdbx_seq_one_letter_code
_entity_poly.pdbx_strand_id
1 'polypeptide(L)'
;MNVSVILAIGAALLSFYLVLLESYWVNGAPPVLFANAKEFARITFESITAYVPAKYLSFLFGCFWIPVYASLLFSIRELKKNGTVSERFSKESGFPTKFFLAAIAVAWIGNGSEFLLRENGTTGFRFVWIEAGIVCLFVLGIGFWGIRMRVENGRIGAFLTVLAVGSLFVGYNFHPFSRGTLFALSVGFCFLLIGGASSPWMLRFSRWIAEHASNRRILLFIGASILVSGAMQFLEQMTPVAEGTSIPVKLDFRPFSTAKDVETVFGVYGETGRNLYFWGNVLDMILPIPVCLMIGSIYSRCADYLHFPRIWNLLPFGFLVFDPIENAIMMYFLNVWPLIPEGLAAFTGTLTFLKLTFVLLGYALLAVGLLTFSILYLFRKLKNSKV
;
A
#
# COMPACT_ATOMS: atom_id res chain seq x y z
N MET A 1 -16.18 9.83 6.14
CA MET A 1 -14.90 9.29 6.64
C MET A 1 -14.26 10.38 7.47
N ASN A 2 -13.70 10.09 8.65
CA ASN A 2 -13.05 11.15 9.44
C ASN A 2 -11.81 11.68 8.70
N VAL A 3 -11.52 12.97 8.84
CA VAL A 3 -10.34 13.65 8.25
C VAL A 3 -9.05 12.93 8.62
N SER A 4 -8.96 12.41 9.85
CA SER A 4 -7.80 11.62 10.32
C SER A 4 -7.54 10.38 9.44
N VAL A 5 -8.57 9.70 8.96
CA VAL A 5 -8.44 8.54 8.07
C VAL A 5 -7.91 8.97 6.70
N ILE A 6 -8.44 10.07 6.16
CA ILE A 6 -7.99 10.63 4.88
C ILE A 6 -6.51 11.01 4.97
N LEU A 7 -6.11 11.69 6.05
CA LEU A 7 -4.72 12.04 6.30
C LEU A 7 -3.81 10.82 6.49
N ALA A 8 -4.30 9.75 7.11
CA ALA A 8 -3.53 8.51 7.27
C ALA A 8 -3.31 7.78 5.94
N ILE A 9 -4.34 7.72 5.07
CA ILE A 9 -4.21 7.17 3.72
C ILE A 9 -3.22 8.02 2.91
N GLY A 10 -3.39 9.34 2.92
CA GLY A 10 -2.49 10.27 2.22
C GLY A 10 -1.04 10.16 2.68
N ALA A 11 -0.81 10.05 4.00
CA ALA A 11 0.53 9.89 4.56
C ALA A 11 1.15 8.52 4.23
N ALA A 12 0.38 7.44 4.22
CA ALA A 12 0.86 6.12 3.81
C ALA A 12 1.28 6.10 2.33
N LEU A 13 0.50 6.73 1.45
CA LEU A 13 0.85 6.87 0.03
C LEU A 13 2.06 7.79 -0.16
N LEU A 14 2.07 8.96 0.50
CA LEU A 14 3.18 9.90 0.42
C LEU A 14 4.50 9.28 0.90
N SER A 15 4.49 8.60 2.06
CA SER A 15 5.69 7.94 2.60
C SER A 15 6.21 6.84 1.67
N PHE A 16 5.34 6.11 0.97
CA PHE A 16 5.78 5.17 -0.06
C PHE A 16 6.61 5.86 -1.16
N TYR A 17 6.10 6.95 -1.73
CA TYR A 17 6.81 7.71 -2.77
C TYR A 17 8.12 8.30 -2.25
N LEU A 18 8.11 8.94 -1.08
CA LEU A 18 9.30 9.55 -0.50
C LEU A 18 10.41 8.54 -0.28
N VAL A 19 10.07 7.35 0.21
CA VAL A 19 11.04 6.29 0.44
C VAL A 19 11.70 5.82 -0.86
N LEU A 20 10.94 5.69 -1.96
CA LEU A 20 11.51 5.33 -3.26
C LEU A 20 12.46 6.42 -3.79
N LEU A 21 12.02 7.68 -3.74
CA LEU A 21 12.76 8.81 -4.28
C LEU A 21 14.03 9.11 -3.49
N GLU A 22 13.97 9.04 -2.15
CA GLU A 22 15.14 9.25 -1.31
C GLU A 22 16.16 8.13 -1.44
N SER A 23 15.69 6.88 -1.52
CA SER A 23 16.60 5.75 -1.75
C SER A 23 17.32 5.89 -3.09
N TYR A 24 16.60 6.29 -4.14
CA TYR A 24 17.19 6.59 -5.44
C TYR A 24 18.17 7.76 -5.38
N TRP A 25 17.83 8.85 -4.69
CA TRP A 25 18.71 10.00 -4.52
C TRP A 25 20.03 9.65 -3.81
N VAL A 26 19.96 8.85 -2.74
CA VAL A 26 21.12 8.49 -1.92
C VAL A 26 21.96 7.39 -2.56
N ASN A 27 21.32 6.37 -3.14
CA ASN A 27 22.00 5.14 -3.60
C ASN A 27 22.10 5.01 -5.13
N GLY A 28 21.45 5.89 -5.90
CA GLY A 28 21.30 5.74 -7.35
C GLY A 28 20.35 4.62 -7.77
N ALA A 29 19.65 4.01 -6.81
CA ALA A 29 18.70 2.92 -7.03
C ALA A 29 17.63 2.91 -5.93
N PRO A 30 16.39 2.50 -6.23
CA PRO A 30 15.38 2.24 -5.21
C PRO A 30 15.80 1.03 -4.35
N PRO A 31 15.11 0.77 -3.23
CA PRO A 31 15.38 -0.40 -2.40
C PRO A 31 15.24 -1.69 -3.21
N VAL A 32 15.98 -2.75 -2.85
CA VAL A 32 16.06 -3.99 -3.63
C VAL A 32 14.68 -4.60 -3.91
N LEU A 33 13.77 -4.54 -2.94
CA LEU A 33 12.38 -4.99 -3.08
C LEU A 33 11.58 -4.24 -4.15
N PHE A 34 12.05 -3.06 -4.56
CA PHE A 34 11.45 -2.17 -5.54
C PHE A 34 12.44 -1.84 -6.67
N ALA A 35 13.36 -2.75 -7.02
CA ALA A 35 14.32 -2.53 -8.09
C ALA A 35 13.67 -2.10 -9.41
N ASN A 36 12.46 -2.62 -9.70
CA ASN A 36 11.68 -2.26 -10.89
C ASN A 36 11.20 -0.79 -10.89
N ALA A 37 11.17 -0.12 -9.74
CA ALA A 37 10.81 1.29 -9.61
C ALA A 37 11.94 2.25 -10.00
N LYS A 38 13.09 1.75 -10.47
CA LYS A 38 14.27 2.58 -10.76
C LYS A 38 13.97 3.68 -11.75
N GLU A 39 13.26 3.35 -12.81
CA GLU A 39 12.97 4.28 -13.89
C GLU A 39 11.92 5.31 -13.47
N PHE A 40 10.88 4.88 -12.74
CA PHE A 40 9.94 5.77 -12.07
C PHE A 40 10.67 6.78 -11.15
N ALA A 41 11.57 6.29 -10.31
CA ALA A 41 12.31 7.11 -9.36
C ALA A 41 13.25 8.09 -10.10
N ARG A 42 13.93 7.64 -11.17
CA ARG A 42 14.75 8.48 -12.04
C ARG A 42 13.94 9.62 -12.64
N ILE A 43 12.86 9.32 -13.35
CA ILE A 43 12.01 10.31 -14.04
C ILE A 43 11.45 11.33 -13.05
N THR A 44 10.93 10.84 -11.91
CA THR A 44 10.36 11.71 -10.88
C THR A 44 11.45 12.60 -10.26
N PHE A 45 12.62 12.03 -9.98
CA PHE A 45 13.75 12.79 -9.43
C PHE A 45 14.24 13.86 -10.41
N GLU A 46 14.44 13.53 -11.69
CA GLU A 46 14.80 14.48 -12.75
C GLU A 46 13.76 15.59 -12.91
N SER A 47 12.47 15.23 -12.84
CA SER A 47 11.38 16.22 -12.85
C SER A 47 11.49 17.17 -11.67
N ILE A 48 11.77 16.68 -10.46
CA ILE A 48 11.95 17.53 -9.27
C ILE A 48 13.19 18.42 -9.42
N THR A 49 14.32 17.87 -9.89
CA THR A 49 15.57 18.63 -10.01
C THR A 49 15.55 19.69 -11.11
N ALA A 50 14.66 19.54 -12.10
CA ALA A 50 14.40 20.58 -13.10
C ALA A 50 13.80 21.86 -12.48
N TYR A 51 13.03 21.74 -11.40
CA TYR A 51 12.42 22.89 -10.72
C TYR A 51 13.15 23.30 -9.44
N VAL A 52 13.84 22.36 -8.78
CA VAL A 52 14.46 22.56 -7.47
C VAL A 52 15.96 22.25 -7.56
N PRO A 53 16.85 23.25 -7.38
CA PRO A 53 18.28 23.03 -7.38
C PRO A 53 18.69 21.91 -6.41
N ALA A 54 19.65 21.07 -6.84
CA ALA A 54 20.09 19.89 -6.07
C ALA A 54 20.46 20.19 -4.61
N LYS A 55 21.01 21.38 -4.35
CA LYS A 55 21.37 21.84 -3.00
C LYS A 55 20.18 21.93 -2.02
N TYR A 56 18.95 22.09 -2.53
CA TYR A 56 17.72 22.22 -1.76
C TYR A 56 16.90 20.93 -1.64
N LEU A 57 17.31 19.83 -2.29
CA LEU A 57 16.56 18.58 -2.28
C LEU A 57 16.44 17.97 -0.87
N SER A 58 17.53 17.98 -0.08
CA SER A 58 17.51 17.47 1.30
C SER A 58 16.43 18.16 2.14
N PHE A 59 16.40 19.50 2.05
CA PHE A 59 15.42 20.34 2.73
C PHE A 59 14.00 20.03 2.25
N LEU A 60 13.79 19.95 0.94
CA LEU A 60 12.50 19.66 0.33
C LEU A 60 11.95 18.29 0.78
N PHE A 61 12.76 17.24 0.70
CA PHE A 61 12.40 15.90 1.18
C PHE A 61 12.04 15.92 2.66
N GLY A 62 12.87 16.60 3.46
CA GLY A 62 12.59 16.86 4.86
C GLY A 62 11.23 17.51 5.12
N CYS A 63 10.83 18.50 4.31
CA CYS A 63 9.51 19.11 4.39
C CYS A 63 8.38 18.14 4.02
N PHE A 64 8.58 17.28 3.02
CA PHE A 64 7.58 16.30 2.61
C PHE A 64 7.33 15.20 3.67
N TRP A 65 8.24 14.97 4.61
CA TRP A 65 7.99 14.07 5.74
C TRP A 65 7.13 14.67 6.85
N ILE A 66 7.01 16.01 6.94
CA ILE A 66 6.23 16.68 7.99
C ILE A 66 4.76 16.21 7.99
N PRO A 67 4.04 16.16 6.84
CA PRO A 67 2.69 15.60 6.78
C PRO A 67 2.59 14.16 7.29
N VAL A 68 3.63 13.33 7.07
CA VAL A 68 3.66 11.94 7.53
C VAL A 68 3.73 11.88 9.06
N TYR A 69 4.66 12.63 9.67
CA TYR A 69 4.74 12.72 11.13
C TYR A 69 3.46 13.27 11.76
N ALA A 70 2.91 14.35 11.18
CA ALA A 70 1.66 14.94 11.64
C ALA A 70 0.51 13.92 11.58
N SER A 71 0.41 13.17 10.48
CA SER A 71 -0.62 12.15 10.30
C SER A 71 -0.53 11.02 11.33
N LEU A 72 0.67 10.53 11.64
CA LEU A 72 0.85 9.52 12.69
C LEU A 72 0.44 10.06 14.07
N LEU A 73 0.79 11.32 14.39
CA LEU A 73 0.37 11.98 15.63
C LEU A 73 -1.16 12.10 15.72
N PHE A 74 -1.82 12.54 14.63
CA PHE A 74 -3.28 12.59 14.56
C PHE A 74 -3.91 11.21 14.68
N SER A 75 -3.28 10.18 14.10
CA SER A 75 -3.75 8.80 14.18
C SER A 75 -3.76 8.28 15.61
N ILE A 76 -2.68 8.52 16.38
CA ILE A 76 -2.63 8.15 17.80
C ILE A 76 -3.73 8.88 18.60
N ARG A 77 -3.90 10.18 18.38
CA ARG A 77 -4.94 10.97 19.06
C ARG A 77 -6.34 10.45 18.77
N GLU A 78 -6.61 10.10 17.52
CA GLU A 78 -7.90 9.57 17.11
C GLU A 78 -8.15 8.16 17.67
N LEU A 79 -7.15 7.28 17.67
CA LEU A 79 -7.25 5.95 18.30
C LEU A 79 -7.54 6.06 19.80
N LYS A 80 -6.93 7.05 20.47
CA LYS A 80 -7.21 7.37 21.88
C LYS A 80 -8.65 7.86 22.06
N LYS A 81 -9.10 8.82 21.24
CA LYS A 81 -10.45 9.37 21.28
C LYS A 81 -11.52 8.29 21.13
N ASN A 82 -11.25 7.28 20.29
CA ASN A 82 -12.17 6.17 20.04
C ASN A 82 -12.15 5.09 21.13
N GLY A 83 -11.38 5.26 22.21
CA GLY A 83 -11.21 4.24 23.25
C GLY A 83 -10.54 2.95 22.73
N THR A 84 -10.02 2.97 21.51
CA THR A 84 -9.30 1.84 20.91
C THR A 84 -7.99 1.57 21.64
N VAL A 85 -7.44 2.64 22.26
CA VAL A 85 -6.34 2.57 23.21
C VAL A 85 -6.78 3.18 24.54
N SER A 86 -6.61 2.44 25.64
CA SER A 86 -7.06 2.89 26.95
C SER A 86 -6.13 3.94 27.57
N GLU A 87 -6.73 4.80 28.40
CA GLU A 87 -6.07 5.84 29.20
C GLU A 87 -5.44 5.33 30.51
N ARG A 88 -5.33 4.02 30.76
CA ARG A 88 -4.60 3.55 31.96
C ARG A 88 -3.11 3.90 31.95
N PHE A 89 -2.60 4.36 30.81
CA PHE A 89 -1.36 5.10 30.76
C PHE A 89 -1.54 6.46 31.46
N SER A 90 -0.83 6.67 32.58
CA SER A 90 -0.95 7.86 33.41
C SER A 90 -0.95 9.15 32.58
N LYS A 91 -1.63 10.19 33.07
CA LYS A 91 -1.59 11.55 32.50
C LYS A 91 -0.17 12.07 32.21
N GLU A 92 0.88 11.43 32.76
CA GLU A 92 2.29 11.77 32.58
C GLU A 92 2.93 11.18 31.31
N SER A 93 2.34 10.15 30.70
CA SER A 93 2.97 9.43 29.59
C SER A 93 2.75 10.06 28.22
N GLY A 94 2.70 11.39 28.12
CA GLY A 94 2.74 12.11 26.84
C GLY A 94 3.94 11.76 25.96
N PHE A 95 4.74 10.75 26.31
CA PHE A 95 5.87 10.17 25.61
C PHE A 95 5.67 10.02 24.10
N PRO A 96 4.64 9.33 23.53
CA PRO A 96 4.52 9.22 22.07
C PRO A 96 4.31 10.59 21.41
N THR A 97 3.47 11.43 22.01
CA THR A 97 3.20 12.80 21.57
C THR A 97 4.45 13.67 21.64
N LYS A 98 5.22 13.60 22.74
CA LYS A 98 6.45 14.35 22.98
C LYS A 98 7.54 13.90 22.00
N PHE A 99 7.69 12.60 21.75
CA PHE A 99 8.60 12.07 20.75
C PHE A 99 8.23 12.48 19.34
N PHE A 100 6.94 12.52 18.99
CA PHE A 100 6.50 13.06 17.70
C PHE A 100 6.81 14.53 17.54
N LEU A 101 6.51 15.34 18.57
CA LEU A 101 6.83 16.76 18.53
C LEU A 101 8.34 16.98 18.46
N ALA A 102 9.14 16.16 19.14
CA ALA A 102 10.59 16.16 19.01
C ALA A 102 11.06 15.74 17.62
N ALA A 103 10.46 14.70 17.01
CA ALA A 103 10.77 14.25 15.65
C ALA A 103 10.43 15.34 14.62
N ILE A 104 9.26 15.97 14.75
CA ILE A 104 8.84 17.09 13.91
C ILE A 104 9.80 18.27 14.12
N ALA A 105 10.14 18.62 15.36
CA ALA A 105 11.06 19.71 15.64
C ALA A 105 12.47 19.43 15.09
N VAL A 106 12.98 18.20 15.23
CA VAL A 106 14.28 17.81 14.67
C VAL A 106 14.24 17.77 13.15
N ALA A 107 13.15 17.29 12.53
CA ALA A 107 12.98 17.40 11.09
C ALA A 107 12.97 18.87 10.68
N TRP A 108 12.18 19.73 11.33
CA TRP A 108 12.05 21.13 10.94
C TRP A 108 13.34 21.93 11.15
N ILE A 109 13.91 21.88 12.36
CA ILE A 109 15.14 22.58 12.74
C ILE A 109 16.34 21.95 12.05
N GLY A 110 16.40 20.62 11.94
CA GLY A 110 17.49 19.93 11.26
C GLY A 110 17.54 20.27 9.78
N ASN A 111 16.41 20.23 9.09
CA ASN A 111 16.35 20.61 7.67
C ASN A 111 16.65 22.11 7.48
N GLY A 112 16.08 22.99 8.32
CA GLY A 112 16.31 24.44 8.25
C GLY A 112 17.77 24.82 8.57
N SER A 113 18.39 24.17 9.55
CA SER A 113 19.80 24.40 9.88
C SER A 113 20.74 23.79 8.85
N GLU A 114 20.42 22.63 8.25
CA GLU A 114 21.18 22.11 7.11
C GLU A 114 21.15 23.10 5.94
N PHE A 115 19.99 23.70 5.65
CA PHE A 115 19.85 24.73 4.62
C PHE A 115 20.76 25.93 4.88
N LEU A 116 20.80 26.45 6.11
CA LEU A 116 21.61 27.61 6.48
C LEU A 116 23.12 27.30 6.55
N LEU A 117 23.49 26.08 6.95
CA LEU A 117 24.89 25.71 7.18
C LEU A 117 25.59 25.11 5.96
N ARG A 118 24.85 24.73 4.90
CA ARG A 118 25.41 24.13 3.69
C ARG A 118 26.33 25.04 2.88
N GLU A 119 26.29 26.36 3.09
CA GLU A 119 27.28 27.28 2.49
C GLU A 119 28.73 26.92 2.87
N ASN A 120 28.93 26.18 3.97
CA ASN A 120 30.25 25.76 4.47
C ASN A 120 30.58 24.27 4.23
N GLY A 121 29.82 23.56 3.38
CA GLY A 121 30.25 22.32 2.71
C GLY A 121 30.33 21.00 3.48
N THR A 122 29.94 20.89 4.77
CA THR A 122 30.24 19.65 5.55
C THR A 122 29.17 19.12 6.53
N THR A 123 27.96 19.70 6.63
CA THR A 123 27.08 19.46 7.80
C THR A 123 25.84 18.56 7.61
N GLY A 124 25.51 18.10 6.40
CA GLY A 124 24.27 17.35 6.14
C GLY A 124 24.16 15.96 6.82
N PHE A 125 25.29 15.29 7.06
CA PHE A 125 25.28 13.90 7.54
C PHE A 125 24.85 13.76 9.02
N ARG A 126 25.02 14.79 9.86
CA ARG A 126 24.79 14.68 11.32
C ARG A 126 23.30 14.61 11.70
N PHE A 127 22.42 15.27 10.95
CA PHE A 127 20.99 15.33 11.30
C PHE A 127 20.23 14.04 10.96
N VAL A 128 20.65 13.33 9.91
CA VAL A 128 20.05 12.05 9.52
C VAL A 128 20.16 11.01 10.64
N TRP A 129 21.29 10.97 11.37
CA TRP A 129 21.47 10.06 12.49
C TRP A 129 20.62 10.42 13.71
N ILE A 130 20.42 11.71 13.97
CA ILE A 130 19.55 12.17 15.07
C ILE A 130 18.10 11.80 14.75
N GLU A 131 17.65 12.05 13.52
CA GLU A 131 16.33 11.64 13.05
C GLU A 131 16.16 10.11 13.16
N ALA A 132 17.16 9.34 12.73
CA ALA A 132 17.13 7.88 12.83
C ALA A 132 17.05 7.38 14.27
N GLY A 133 17.80 7.97 15.20
CA GLY A 133 17.69 7.67 16.62
C GLY A 133 16.29 7.93 17.17
N ILE A 134 15.69 9.06 16.82
CA ILE A 134 14.33 9.43 17.25
C ILE A 134 13.28 8.48 16.66
N VAL A 135 13.36 8.16 15.36
CA VAL A 135 12.42 7.22 14.72
C VAL A 135 12.55 5.83 15.32
N CYS A 136 13.78 5.35 15.57
CA CYS A 136 14.01 4.06 16.22
C CYS A 136 13.38 4.02 17.63
N LEU A 137 13.64 5.04 18.45
CA LEU A 137 13.03 5.17 19.78
C LEU A 137 11.50 5.23 19.71
N PHE A 138 10.95 5.90 18.70
CA PHE A 138 9.52 5.98 18.47
C PHE A 138 8.91 4.59 18.17
N VAL A 139 9.57 3.81 17.31
CA VAL A 139 9.11 2.46 16.93
C VAL A 139 9.20 1.49 18.10
N LEU A 140 10.30 1.56 18.86
CA LEU A 140 10.42 0.82 20.11
C LEU A 140 9.33 1.23 21.11
N GLY A 141 9.00 2.52 21.17
CA GLY A 141 7.88 3.05 21.94
C GLY A 141 6.54 2.43 21.55
N ILE A 142 6.25 2.31 20.24
CA ILE A 142 5.06 1.61 19.74
C ILE A 142 5.07 0.13 20.12
N GLY A 143 6.21 -0.56 19.97
CA GLY A 143 6.34 -1.97 20.32
C GLY A 143 6.08 -2.21 21.81
N PHE A 144 6.69 -1.39 22.68
CA PHE A 144 6.46 -1.43 24.12
C PHE A 144 5.00 -1.13 24.47
N TRP A 145 4.40 -0.15 23.80
CA TRP A 145 2.98 0.17 23.94
C TRP A 145 2.09 -1.02 23.57
N GLY A 146 2.41 -1.72 22.47
CA GLY A 146 1.73 -2.94 22.05
C GLY A 146 1.81 -4.06 23.08
N ILE A 147 2.99 -4.31 23.65
CA ILE A 147 3.19 -5.33 24.70
C ILE A 147 2.31 -5.03 25.92
N ARG A 148 2.27 -3.76 26.37
CA ARG A 148 1.44 -3.32 27.49
C ARG A 148 -0.05 -3.46 27.19
N MET A 149 -0.48 -3.02 26.01
CA MET A 149 -1.87 -3.11 25.56
C MET A 149 -2.37 -4.54 25.44
N ARG A 150 -1.48 -5.53 25.29
CA ARG A 150 -1.87 -6.94 25.17
C ARG A 150 -2.69 -7.45 26.35
N VAL A 151 -2.51 -6.86 27.54
CA VAL A 151 -3.27 -7.21 28.76
C VAL A 151 -4.73 -6.75 28.66
N GLU A 152 -4.99 -5.60 28.00
CA GLU A 152 -6.33 -5.00 27.93
C GLU A 152 -7.04 -5.39 26.63
N ASN A 153 -6.31 -5.33 25.51
CA ASN A 153 -6.78 -5.68 24.18
C ASN A 153 -5.69 -6.48 23.46
N GLY A 154 -5.69 -7.80 23.70
CA GLY A 154 -4.70 -8.73 23.18
C GLY A 154 -4.46 -8.61 21.67
N ARG A 155 -5.52 -8.32 20.89
CA ARG A 155 -5.44 -8.20 19.42
C ARG A 155 -4.68 -6.96 18.98
N ILE A 156 -5.06 -5.79 19.51
CA ILE A 156 -4.42 -4.51 19.15
C ILE A 156 -2.99 -4.46 19.69
N GLY A 157 -2.77 -4.96 20.92
CA GLY A 157 -1.43 -5.05 21.48
C GLY A 157 -0.49 -5.92 20.65
N ALA A 158 -0.95 -7.09 20.20
CA ALA A 158 -0.19 -7.96 19.31
C ALA A 158 0.09 -7.27 17.96
N PHE A 159 -0.91 -6.62 17.37
CA PHE A 159 -0.74 -5.89 16.11
C PHE A 159 0.34 -4.81 16.21
N LEU A 160 0.30 -3.95 17.23
CA LEU A 160 1.30 -2.89 17.42
C LEU A 160 2.71 -3.45 17.66
N THR A 161 2.82 -4.57 18.37
CA THR A 161 4.10 -5.26 18.59
C THR A 161 4.69 -5.77 17.28
N VAL A 162 3.88 -6.48 16.48
CA VAL A 162 4.28 -6.99 15.16
C VAL A 162 4.60 -5.84 14.20
N LEU A 163 3.80 -4.78 14.24
CA LEU A 163 4.01 -3.57 13.43
C LEU A 163 5.37 -2.93 13.74
N ALA A 164 5.75 -2.84 15.02
CA ALA A 164 7.05 -2.29 15.39
C ALA A 164 8.22 -3.13 14.84
N VAL A 165 8.17 -4.45 15.00
CA VAL A 165 9.19 -5.37 14.46
C VAL A 165 9.25 -5.30 12.93
N GLY A 166 8.08 -5.36 12.28
CA GLY A 166 7.98 -5.23 10.83
C GLY A 166 8.52 -3.89 10.32
N SER A 167 8.28 -2.80 11.06
CA SER A 167 8.79 -1.47 10.69
C SER A 167 10.30 -1.35 10.83
N LEU A 168 10.92 -2.02 11.81
CA LEU A 168 12.39 -2.10 11.91
C LEU A 168 12.98 -2.95 10.77
N PHE A 169 12.32 -4.05 10.40
CA PHE A 169 12.76 -4.87 9.26
C PHE A 169 12.63 -4.12 7.94
N VAL A 170 11.54 -3.38 7.73
CA VAL A 170 11.39 -2.48 6.58
C VAL A 170 12.46 -1.40 6.64
N GLY A 171 12.71 -0.74 7.77
CA GLY A 171 13.83 0.20 7.90
C GLY A 171 15.17 -0.41 7.52
N TYR A 172 15.45 -1.64 7.95
CA TYR A 172 16.69 -2.34 7.63
C TYR A 172 16.92 -2.55 6.13
N ASN A 173 15.85 -2.87 5.39
CA ASN A 173 15.92 -3.13 3.95
C ASN A 173 15.91 -1.84 3.11
N PHE A 174 15.74 -0.68 3.74
CA PHE A 174 15.56 0.59 3.07
C PHE A 174 16.58 1.60 3.60
N HIS A 175 17.56 1.97 2.77
CA HIS A 175 18.46 3.06 3.12
C HIS A 175 17.92 4.38 2.53
N PRO A 176 17.76 5.46 3.33
CA PRO A 176 18.13 5.58 4.75
C PRO A 176 17.14 4.92 5.73
N PHE A 177 17.70 4.20 6.71
CA PHE A 177 17.01 3.29 7.66
C PHE A 177 15.76 3.89 8.34
N SER A 178 15.81 5.17 8.69
CA SER A 178 14.78 5.83 9.50
C SER A 178 13.45 6.02 8.78
N ARG A 179 13.48 6.36 7.50
CA ARG A 179 12.28 6.80 6.77
C ARG A 179 11.48 5.63 6.20
N GLY A 180 12.15 4.53 5.84
CA GLY A 180 11.48 3.26 5.52
C GLY A 180 10.61 2.73 6.67
N THR A 181 11.08 2.88 7.90
CA THR A 181 10.33 2.51 9.10
C THR A 181 9.03 3.32 9.27
N LEU A 182 9.04 4.62 8.94
CA LEU A 182 7.84 5.46 9.01
C LEU A 182 6.79 5.09 7.97
N PHE A 183 7.19 4.59 6.80
CA PHE A 183 6.26 4.06 5.81
C PHE A 183 5.45 2.88 6.37
N ALA A 184 6.13 1.87 6.93
CA ALA A 184 5.47 0.72 7.53
C ALA A 184 4.51 1.12 8.66
N LEU A 185 4.94 2.05 9.53
CA LEU A 185 4.09 2.60 10.58
C LEU A 185 2.86 3.32 10.02
N SER A 186 3.04 4.17 9.00
CA SER A 186 1.94 4.93 8.39
C SER A 186 0.88 4.01 7.80
N VAL A 187 1.31 2.95 7.13
CA VAL A 187 0.42 1.88 6.63
C VAL A 187 -0.30 1.20 7.80
N GLY A 188 0.41 0.82 8.86
CA GLY A 188 -0.18 0.16 10.02
C GLY A 188 -1.23 1.00 10.75
N PHE A 189 -0.95 2.29 11.00
CA PHE A 189 -1.91 3.22 11.60
C PHE A 189 -3.11 3.50 10.70
N CYS A 190 -2.88 3.60 9.38
CA CYS A 190 -3.96 3.71 8.40
C CYS A 190 -4.93 2.53 8.51
N PHE A 191 -4.43 1.29 8.58
CA PHE A 191 -5.28 0.11 8.78
C PHE A 191 -6.06 0.14 10.10
N LEU A 192 -5.43 0.55 11.21
CA LEU A 192 -6.12 0.66 12.51
C LEU A 192 -7.26 1.68 12.46
N LEU A 193 -7.04 2.83 11.81
CA LEU A 193 -8.08 3.86 11.69
C LEU A 193 -9.21 3.46 10.76
N ILE A 194 -8.89 2.82 9.62
CA ILE A 194 -9.90 2.29 8.69
C ILE A 194 -10.74 1.21 9.38
N GLY A 195 -10.12 0.39 10.23
CA GLY A 195 -10.79 -0.64 11.02
C GLY A 195 -11.43 -0.19 12.32
N GLY A 196 -11.36 1.09 12.64
CA GLY A 196 -11.87 1.66 13.88
C GLY A 196 -13.15 2.47 13.69
N ALA A 197 -13.62 3.06 14.80
CA ALA A 197 -14.79 3.95 14.79
C ALA A 197 -14.60 5.21 13.91
N SER A 198 -13.37 5.56 13.54
CA SER A 198 -13.04 6.66 12.62
C SER A 198 -13.58 6.47 11.20
N SER A 199 -13.91 5.22 10.81
CA SER A 199 -14.47 4.90 9.50
C SER A 199 -15.76 4.05 9.60
N PRO A 200 -16.89 4.63 10.05
CA PRO A 200 -18.14 3.88 10.24
C PRO A 200 -18.71 3.28 8.96
N TRP A 201 -18.43 3.89 7.81
CA TRP A 201 -18.76 3.29 6.51
C TRP A 201 -17.96 2.00 6.33
N MET A 202 -16.63 2.03 6.42
CA MET A 202 -15.81 0.84 6.20
C MET A 202 -16.22 -0.30 7.13
N LEU A 203 -16.51 -0.01 8.41
CA LEU A 203 -17.08 -0.99 9.34
C LEU A 203 -18.45 -1.53 8.93
N ARG A 204 -19.36 -0.67 8.46
CA ARG A 204 -20.66 -1.12 7.92
C ARG A 204 -20.49 -2.00 6.69
N PHE A 205 -19.57 -1.64 5.81
CA PHE A 205 -19.29 -2.38 4.60
C PHE A 205 -18.63 -3.74 4.87
N SER A 206 -17.65 -3.78 5.78
CA SER A 206 -17.04 -5.02 6.28
C SER A 206 -18.10 -5.96 6.89
N ARG A 207 -19.05 -5.41 7.66
CA ARG A 207 -20.18 -6.17 8.21
C ARG A 207 -21.11 -6.68 7.13
N TRP A 208 -21.45 -5.83 6.15
CA TRP A 208 -22.29 -6.21 5.02
C TRP A 208 -21.70 -7.40 4.24
N ILE A 209 -20.38 -7.40 3.97
CA ILE A 209 -19.70 -8.54 3.34
C ILE A 209 -19.85 -9.81 4.17
N ALA A 210 -19.62 -9.72 5.48
CA ALA A 210 -19.73 -10.85 6.40
C ALA A 210 -21.16 -11.42 6.45
N GLU A 211 -22.17 -10.55 6.54
CA GLU A 211 -23.59 -10.91 6.49
C GLU A 211 -23.97 -11.57 5.15
N HIS A 212 -23.25 -11.23 4.08
CA HIS A 212 -23.49 -11.76 2.74
C HIS A 212 -22.62 -12.96 2.37
N ALA A 213 -21.76 -13.45 3.28
CA ALA A 213 -20.83 -14.53 3.04
C ALA A 213 -21.46 -15.94 3.10
N SER A 214 -22.48 -16.20 2.27
CA SER A 214 -23.08 -17.53 2.11
C SER A 214 -22.35 -18.37 1.03
N ASN A 215 -22.38 -19.70 1.12
CA ASN A 215 -21.81 -20.60 0.10
C ASN A 215 -22.33 -20.26 -1.31
N ARG A 216 -23.64 -20.03 -1.44
CA ARG A 216 -24.28 -19.71 -2.72
C ARG A 216 -23.75 -18.40 -3.32
N ARG A 217 -23.59 -17.36 -2.49
CA ARG A 217 -23.06 -16.07 -2.95
C ARG A 217 -21.58 -16.15 -3.29
N ILE A 218 -20.79 -16.87 -2.50
CA ILE A 218 -19.38 -17.13 -2.79
C ILE A 218 -19.23 -17.84 -4.15
N LEU A 219 -20.01 -18.89 -4.40
CA LEU A 219 -20.01 -19.60 -5.69
C LEU A 219 -20.45 -18.68 -6.85
N LEU A 220 -21.43 -17.80 -6.63
CA LEU A 220 -21.83 -16.80 -7.62
C LEU A 220 -20.68 -15.83 -7.94
N PHE A 221 -19.97 -15.32 -6.92
CA PHE A 221 -18.83 -14.44 -7.13
C PHE A 221 -17.64 -15.15 -7.81
N ILE A 222 -17.40 -16.43 -7.50
CA ILE A 222 -16.43 -17.27 -8.22
C ILE A 222 -16.83 -17.37 -9.69
N GLY A 223 -18.08 -17.76 -9.98
CA GLY A 223 -18.57 -17.91 -11.35
C GLY A 223 -18.50 -16.60 -12.14
N ALA A 224 -18.88 -15.48 -11.53
CA ALA A 224 -18.75 -14.16 -12.15
C ALA A 224 -17.28 -13.78 -12.42
N SER A 225 -16.37 -14.06 -11.48
CA SER A 225 -14.93 -13.80 -11.67
C SER A 225 -14.35 -14.65 -12.80
N ILE A 226 -14.70 -15.94 -12.87
CA ILE A 226 -14.29 -16.85 -13.95
C ILE A 226 -14.83 -16.37 -15.29
N LEU A 227 -16.08 -15.94 -15.35
CA LEU A 227 -16.69 -15.45 -16.59
C LEU A 227 -15.97 -14.20 -17.12
N VAL A 228 -15.74 -13.20 -16.26
CA VAL A 228 -15.04 -11.97 -16.65
C VAL A 228 -13.59 -12.27 -17.04
N SER A 229 -12.86 -13.03 -16.21
CA SER A 229 -11.47 -13.40 -16.52
C SER A 229 -11.36 -14.24 -17.79
N GLY A 230 -12.28 -15.18 -18.00
CA GLY A 230 -12.33 -16.00 -19.21
C GLY A 230 -12.63 -15.16 -20.46
N ALA A 231 -13.53 -14.19 -20.36
CA ALA A 231 -13.80 -13.25 -21.45
C ALA A 231 -12.57 -12.40 -21.79
N MET A 232 -11.83 -11.91 -20.79
CA MET A 232 -10.57 -11.20 -21.02
C MET A 232 -9.50 -12.07 -21.68
N GLN A 233 -9.35 -13.31 -21.21
CA GLN A 233 -8.40 -14.26 -21.79
C GLN A 233 -8.75 -14.59 -23.24
N PHE A 234 -10.05 -14.69 -23.55
CA PHE A 234 -10.54 -14.90 -24.90
C PHE A 234 -10.22 -13.72 -25.81
N LEU A 235 -10.45 -12.48 -25.37
CA LEU A 235 -10.06 -11.28 -26.13
C LEU A 235 -8.55 -11.21 -26.36
N GLU A 236 -7.75 -11.60 -25.37
CA GLU A 236 -6.29 -11.64 -25.48
C GLU A 236 -5.83 -12.68 -26.51
N GLN A 237 -6.44 -13.86 -26.55
CA GLN A 237 -6.16 -14.89 -27.57
C GLN A 237 -6.58 -14.46 -28.99
N MET A 238 -7.54 -13.55 -29.10
CA MET A 238 -7.95 -12.96 -30.38
C MET A 238 -7.04 -11.83 -30.86
N THR A 239 -6.09 -11.38 -30.03
CA THR A 239 -5.20 -10.27 -30.39
C THR A 239 -4.25 -10.70 -31.51
N PRO A 240 -4.35 -10.11 -32.71
CA PRO A 240 -3.48 -10.48 -33.81
C PRO A 240 -2.05 -10.02 -33.50
N VAL A 241 -1.09 -10.90 -33.71
CA VAL A 241 0.34 -10.62 -33.58
C VAL A 241 1.05 -11.14 -34.82
N ALA A 242 2.11 -10.46 -35.25
CA ALA A 242 2.89 -10.89 -36.41
C ALA A 242 3.49 -12.29 -36.17
N GLU A 243 3.59 -13.11 -37.23
CA GLU A 243 4.21 -14.43 -37.13
C GLU A 243 5.61 -14.34 -36.52
N GLY A 244 5.89 -15.19 -35.53
CA GLY A 244 7.17 -15.20 -34.82
C GLY A 244 7.31 -14.19 -33.67
N THR A 245 6.30 -13.35 -33.41
CA THR A 245 6.29 -12.45 -32.25
C THR A 245 5.42 -13.00 -31.12
N SER A 246 5.91 -12.96 -29.89
CA SER A 246 5.12 -13.32 -28.71
C SER A 246 4.28 -12.13 -28.25
N ILE A 247 3.09 -12.40 -27.72
CA ILE A 247 2.26 -11.38 -27.07
C ILE A 247 3.06 -10.81 -25.90
N PRO A 248 3.38 -9.50 -25.91
CA PRO A 248 4.07 -8.89 -24.79
C PRO A 248 3.18 -8.93 -23.55
N VAL A 249 3.78 -9.05 -22.37
CA VAL A 249 3.06 -8.94 -21.09
C VAL A 249 2.26 -7.64 -21.07
N LYS A 250 0.97 -7.69 -20.77
CA LYS A 250 0.11 -6.51 -20.73
C LYS A 250 0.58 -5.49 -19.68
N LEU A 251 0.24 -4.22 -19.88
CA LEU A 251 0.76 -3.12 -19.06
C LEU A 251 0.22 -3.13 -17.63
N ASP A 252 -0.99 -3.65 -17.44
CA ASP A 252 -1.68 -3.88 -16.16
C ASP A 252 -1.00 -4.95 -15.26
N PHE A 253 -0.03 -5.70 -15.80
CA PHE A 253 0.84 -6.61 -15.07
C PHE A 253 2.30 -6.12 -14.95
N ARG A 254 2.59 -4.90 -15.44
CA ARG A 254 3.94 -4.30 -15.39
C ARG A 254 3.99 -3.18 -14.34
N PRO A 255 4.34 -3.48 -13.08
CA PRO A 255 4.53 -2.43 -12.09
C PRO A 255 5.66 -1.49 -12.53
N PHE A 256 5.48 -0.20 -12.31
CA PHE A 256 6.42 0.87 -12.69
C PHE A 256 6.71 0.96 -14.20
N SER A 257 5.73 0.64 -15.04
CA SER A 257 5.80 0.83 -16.49
C SER A 257 6.12 2.27 -16.91
N THR A 258 6.79 2.40 -18.06
CA THR A 258 7.26 3.66 -18.65
C THR A 258 6.56 3.97 -19.97
N ALA A 259 6.73 5.18 -20.51
CA ALA A 259 6.22 5.52 -21.83
C ALA A 259 6.73 4.55 -22.92
N LYS A 260 8.00 4.16 -22.85
CA LYS A 260 8.61 3.19 -23.77
C LYS A 260 7.95 1.81 -23.69
N ASP A 261 7.54 1.37 -22.50
CA ASP A 261 6.79 0.12 -22.34
C ASP A 261 5.44 0.20 -23.05
N VAL A 262 4.73 1.32 -22.88
CA VAL A 262 3.44 1.56 -23.53
C VAL A 262 3.61 1.57 -25.05
N GLU A 263 4.58 2.33 -25.55
CA GLU A 263 4.90 2.40 -26.98
C GLU A 263 5.20 1.03 -27.56
N THR A 264 6.01 0.23 -26.86
CA THR A 264 6.41 -1.11 -27.29
C THR A 264 5.20 -2.05 -27.33
N VAL A 265 4.40 -2.12 -26.27
CA VAL A 265 3.23 -3.01 -26.20
C VAL A 265 2.20 -2.64 -27.26
N PHE A 266 1.85 -1.35 -27.36
CA PHE A 266 0.85 -0.87 -28.31
C PHE A 266 1.33 -0.85 -29.75
N GLY A 267 2.65 -0.81 -29.98
CA GLY A 267 3.26 -1.01 -31.28
C GLY A 267 3.10 -2.45 -31.77
N VAL A 268 3.33 -3.45 -30.90
CA VAL A 268 3.18 -4.87 -31.24
C VAL A 268 1.72 -5.23 -31.53
N TYR A 269 0.76 -4.66 -30.80
CA TYR A 269 -0.67 -4.97 -30.98
C TYR A 269 -1.29 -4.43 -32.28
N GLY A 270 -0.71 -3.39 -32.88
CA GLY A 270 -1.32 -2.70 -34.02
C GLY A 270 -2.71 -2.14 -33.72
N GLU A 271 -3.45 -1.75 -34.76
CA GLU A 271 -4.77 -1.11 -34.59
C GLU A 271 -5.82 -2.08 -34.02
N THR A 272 -5.95 -3.26 -34.62
CA THR A 272 -6.93 -4.28 -34.18
C THR A 272 -6.64 -4.76 -32.76
N GLY A 273 -5.38 -5.04 -32.43
CA GLY A 273 -5.01 -5.47 -31.09
C GLY A 273 -5.24 -4.39 -30.04
N ARG A 274 -5.01 -3.11 -30.38
CA ARG A 274 -5.35 -1.98 -29.49
C ARG A 274 -6.85 -1.86 -29.22
N ASN A 275 -7.70 -2.09 -30.22
CA ASN A 275 -9.16 -2.13 -30.02
C ASN A 275 -9.58 -3.30 -29.12
N LEU A 276 -8.98 -4.48 -29.28
CA LEU A 276 -9.21 -5.61 -28.37
C LEU A 276 -8.69 -5.32 -26.95
N TYR A 277 -7.55 -4.65 -26.83
CA TYR A 277 -7.01 -4.20 -25.55
C TYR A 277 -7.96 -3.23 -24.82
N PHE A 278 -8.58 -2.29 -25.55
CA PHE A 278 -9.60 -1.41 -24.99
C PHE A 278 -10.75 -2.20 -24.33
N TRP A 279 -11.34 -3.16 -25.05
CA TRP A 279 -12.41 -4.00 -24.51
C TRP A 279 -11.92 -4.91 -23.37
N GLY A 280 -10.68 -5.38 -23.44
CA GLY A 280 -10.00 -6.05 -22.34
C GLY A 280 -10.00 -5.21 -21.07
N ASN A 281 -9.59 -3.94 -21.16
CA ASN A 281 -9.56 -3.02 -20.02
C ASN A 281 -10.96 -2.72 -19.47
N VAL A 282 -11.98 -2.61 -20.33
CA VAL A 282 -13.38 -2.43 -19.88
C VAL A 282 -13.82 -3.63 -19.01
N LEU A 283 -13.45 -4.85 -19.40
CA LEU A 283 -13.73 -6.04 -18.61
C LEU A 283 -12.88 -6.10 -17.33
N ASP A 284 -11.61 -5.69 -17.41
CA ASP A 284 -10.71 -5.66 -16.25
C ASP A 284 -11.24 -4.72 -15.17
N MET A 285 -11.80 -3.55 -15.53
CA MET A 285 -12.50 -2.65 -14.60
C MET A 285 -13.67 -3.30 -13.85
N ILE A 286 -14.28 -4.35 -14.41
CA ILE A 286 -15.41 -5.08 -13.80
C ILE A 286 -14.90 -6.20 -12.88
N LEU A 287 -13.77 -6.84 -13.20
CA LEU A 287 -13.22 -8.01 -12.50
C LEU A 287 -13.01 -7.79 -10.98
N PRO A 288 -12.50 -6.64 -10.49
CA PRO A 288 -12.32 -6.43 -9.07
C PRO A 288 -13.58 -6.61 -8.24
N ILE A 289 -14.77 -6.33 -8.79
CA ILE A 289 -16.04 -6.41 -8.04
C ILE A 289 -16.28 -7.84 -7.53
N PRO A 290 -16.45 -8.87 -8.38
CA PRO A 290 -16.68 -10.22 -7.91
C PRO A 290 -15.45 -10.79 -7.17
N VAL A 291 -14.22 -10.45 -7.55
CA VAL A 291 -13.00 -10.93 -6.87
C VAL A 291 -12.93 -10.43 -5.43
N CYS A 292 -13.14 -9.12 -5.20
CA CYS A 292 -13.09 -8.54 -3.86
C CYS A 292 -14.20 -9.10 -2.96
N LEU A 293 -15.42 -9.25 -3.50
CA LEU A 293 -16.55 -9.82 -2.77
C LEU A 293 -16.32 -11.30 -2.42
N MET A 294 -15.75 -12.08 -3.35
CA MET A 294 -15.37 -13.48 -3.13
C MET A 294 -14.35 -13.59 -2.00
N ILE A 295 -13.21 -12.90 -2.11
CA ILE A 295 -12.12 -12.96 -1.13
C ILE A 295 -12.60 -12.44 0.23
N GLY A 296 -13.27 -11.30 0.26
CA GLY A 296 -13.81 -10.71 1.48
C GLY A 296 -14.82 -11.62 2.18
N SER A 297 -15.69 -12.32 1.44
CA SER A 297 -16.65 -13.26 2.01
C SER A 297 -15.96 -14.47 2.64
N ILE A 298 -15.00 -15.08 1.92
CA ILE A 298 -14.25 -16.25 2.41
C ILE A 298 -13.46 -15.87 3.66
N TYR A 299 -12.74 -14.74 3.61
CA TYR A 299 -11.98 -14.25 4.75
C TYR A 299 -12.89 -13.95 5.95
N SER A 300 -14.05 -13.32 5.75
CA SER A 300 -14.98 -13.00 6.85
C SER A 300 -15.37 -14.24 7.65
N ARG A 301 -15.68 -15.34 6.96
CA ARG A 301 -16.00 -16.61 7.61
C ARG A 301 -14.80 -17.24 8.32
N CYS A 302 -13.61 -17.13 7.72
CA CYS A 302 -12.38 -17.60 8.34
C CYS A 302 -12.07 -16.81 9.61
N ALA A 303 -12.23 -15.48 9.55
CA ALA A 303 -12.02 -14.57 10.66
C ALA A 303 -13.00 -14.85 11.82
N ASP A 304 -14.25 -15.18 11.51
CA ASP A 304 -15.23 -15.58 12.51
C ASP A 304 -14.85 -16.86 13.23
N TYR A 305 -14.33 -17.81 12.47
CA TYR A 305 -13.91 -19.10 13.00
C TYR A 305 -12.64 -18.98 13.87
N LEU A 306 -11.65 -18.20 13.42
CA LEU A 306 -10.36 -18.02 14.11
C LEU A 306 -10.35 -16.85 15.11
N HIS A 307 -11.48 -16.16 15.26
CA HIS A 307 -11.57 -14.93 16.05
C HIS A 307 -10.56 -13.85 15.62
N PHE A 308 -10.29 -13.74 14.31
CA PHE A 308 -9.46 -12.69 13.73
C PHE A 308 -10.26 -11.42 13.43
N PRO A 309 -9.59 -10.26 13.28
CA PRO A 309 -10.27 -9.03 12.92
C PRO A 309 -10.93 -9.13 11.54
N ARG A 310 -12.24 -8.93 11.45
CA ARG A 310 -12.97 -8.99 10.17
C ARG A 310 -12.52 -7.94 9.17
N ILE A 311 -11.98 -6.80 9.61
CA ILE A 311 -11.66 -5.66 8.75
C ILE A 311 -10.71 -6.01 7.59
N TRP A 312 -9.86 -7.02 7.74
CA TRP A 312 -9.00 -7.47 6.65
C TRP A 312 -9.78 -8.00 5.44
N ASN A 313 -11.08 -8.29 5.58
CA ASN A 313 -11.98 -8.55 4.44
C ASN A 313 -12.09 -7.37 3.47
N LEU A 314 -11.70 -6.16 3.88
CA LEU A 314 -11.66 -4.96 3.06
C LEU A 314 -10.35 -4.81 2.28
N LEU A 315 -9.31 -5.58 2.62
CA LEU A 315 -8.01 -5.44 1.97
C LEU A 315 -8.08 -5.56 0.44
N PRO A 316 -8.81 -6.53 -0.15
CA PRO A 316 -8.93 -6.63 -1.61
C PRO A 316 -9.52 -5.39 -2.26
N PHE A 317 -10.28 -4.54 -1.56
CA PHE A 317 -10.96 -3.39 -2.16
C PHE A 317 -10.01 -2.29 -2.64
N GLY A 318 -8.73 -2.31 -2.25
CA GLY A 318 -7.74 -1.50 -2.94
C GLY A 318 -7.70 -1.81 -4.44
N PHE A 319 -7.89 -3.08 -4.83
CA PHE A 319 -8.03 -3.49 -6.23
C PHE A 319 -9.18 -2.77 -6.92
N LEU A 320 -10.35 -2.67 -6.28
CA LEU A 320 -11.54 -1.98 -6.81
C LEU A 320 -11.33 -0.47 -7.02
N VAL A 321 -10.37 0.14 -6.30
CA VAL A 321 -10.07 1.57 -6.43
C VAL A 321 -8.98 1.81 -7.48
N PHE A 322 -7.87 1.09 -7.39
CA PHE A 322 -6.71 1.34 -8.25
C PHE A 322 -6.90 0.80 -9.66
N ASP A 323 -7.66 -0.29 -9.85
CA ASP A 323 -7.87 -0.88 -11.17
C ASP A 323 -8.64 0.04 -12.13
N PRO A 324 -9.80 0.63 -11.76
CA PRO A 324 -10.49 1.54 -12.68
C PRO A 324 -9.70 2.80 -13.01
N ILE A 325 -8.91 3.32 -12.06
CA ILE A 325 -8.10 4.52 -12.31
C ILE A 325 -6.98 4.19 -13.29
N GLU A 326 -6.29 3.06 -13.08
CA GLU A 326 -5.20 2.60 -13.94
C GLU A 326 -5.70 2.28 -15.36
N ASN A 327 -6.79 1.52 -15.47
CA ASN A 327 -7.40 1.17 -16.75
C ASN A 327 -7.96 2.39 -17.50
N ALA A 328 -8.49 3.40 -16.80
CA ALA A 328 -8.90 4.66 -17.43
C ALA A 328 -7.72 5.42 -18.06
N ILE A 329 -6.55 5.43 -17.40
CA ILE A 329 -5.35 6.04 -17.96
C ILE A 329 -4.80 5.22 -19.13
N MET A 330 -4.87 3.88 -19.07
CA MET A 330 -4.52 3.03 -20.20
C MET A 330 -5.40 3.29 -21.43
N MET A 331 -6.70 3.53 -21.23
CA MET A 331 -7.60 3.95 -22.30
C MET A 331 -7.21 5.32 -22.88
N TYR A 332 -6.77 6.26 -22.03
CA TYR A 332 -6.22 7.53 -22.50
C TYR A 332 -4.96 7.31 -23.35
N PHE A 333 -4.04 6.41 -22.95
CA PHE A 333 -2.85 6.10 -23.74
C PHE A 333 -3.18 5.50 -25.11
N LEU A 334 -4.21 4.67 -25.23
CA LEU A 334 -4.66 4.18 -26.54
C LEU A 334 -5.05 5.32 -27.48
N ASN A 335 -5.64 6.40 -26.95
CA ASN A 335 -6.08 7.55 -27.72
C ASN A 335 -4.94 8.49 -28.14
N VAL A 336 -3.88 8.60 -27.34
CA VAL A 336 -2.75 9.53 -27.62
C VAL A 336 -1.51 8.83 -28.18
N TRP A 337 -1.51 7.50 -28.30
CA TRP A 337 -0.42 6.74 -28.89
C TRP A 337 -0.10 7.22 -30.33
N PRO A 338 1.18 7.39 -30.72
CA PRO A 338 2.39 6.99 -29.99
C PRO A 338 2.96 8.05 -29.02
N LEU A 339 2.32 9.21 -28.86
CA LEU A 339 2.84 10.31 -28.03
C LEU A 339 2.41 10.13 -26.56
N ILE A 340 3.13 9.28 -25.83
CA ILE A 340 2.81 8.93 -24.44
C ILE A 340 3.50 9.90 -23.45
N PRO A 341 2.75 10.62 -22.59
CA PRO A 341 3.36 11.47 -21.57
C PRO A 341 4.10 10.65 -20.50
N GLU A 342 5.42 10.83 -20.39
CA GLU A 342 6.30 10.03 -19.54
C GLU A 342 5.90 10.05 -18.05
N GLY A 343 5.60 11.23 -17.51
CA GLY A 343 5.15 11.37 -16.12
C GLY A 343 3.82 10.65 -15.83
N LEU A 344 2.88 10.64 -16.79
CA LEU A 344 1.61 9.95 -16.63
C LEU A 344 1.79 8.43 -16.75
N ALA A 345 2.68 7.96 -17.63
CA ALA A 345 3.02 6.54 -17.73
C ALA A 345 3.66 6.03 -16.43
N ALA A 346 4.62 6.77 -15.89
CA ALA A 346 5.28 6.45 -14.62
C ALA A 346 4.28 6.42 -13.44
N PHE A 347 3.32 7.36 -13.41
CA PHE A 347 2.23 7.36 -12.44
C PHE A 347 1.32 6.13 -12.59
N THR A 348 0.96 5.79 -13.83
CA THR A 348 0.15 4.61 -14.14
C THR A 348 0.84 3.33 -13.69
N GLY A 349 2.13 3.17 -13.97
CA GLY A 349 2.92 2.04 -13.48
C GLY A 349 2.94 1.94 -11.95
N THR A 350 2.87 3.06 -11.24
CA THR A 350 2.72 3.03 -9.77
C THR A 350 1.33 2.59 -9.33
N LEU A 351 0.27 3.01 -10.03
CA LEU A 351 -1.08 2.50 -9.79
C LEU A 351 -1.15 0.99 -10.03
N THR A 352 -0.52 0.49 -11.10
CA THR A 352 -0.37 -0.94 -11.37
C THR A 352 0.34 -1.65 -10.22
N PHE A 353 1.42 -1.08 -9.68
CA PHE A 353 2.10 -1.64 -8.50
C PHE A 353 1.18 -1.71 -7.27
N LEU A 354 0.47 -0.63 -6.95
CA LEU A 354 -0.45 -0.58 -5.80
C LEU A 354 -1.58 -1.59 -5.99
N LYS A 355 -2.19 -1.62 -7.18
CA LYS A 355 -3.20 -2.58 -7.62
C LYS A 355 -2.74 -4.02 -7.36
N LEU A 356 -1.60 -4.40 -7.93
CA LEU A 356 -1.04 -5.75 -7.79
C LEU A 356 -0.72 -6.08 -6.33
N THR A 357 -0.29 -5.12 -5.52
CA THR A 357 -0.07 -5.33 -4.08
C THR A 357 -1.36 -5.73 -3.36
N PHE A 358 -2.47 -5.03 -3.59
CA PHE A 358 -3.77 -5.39 -3.01
C PHE A 358 -4.30 -6.72 -3.53
N VAL A 359 -4.09 -7.02 -4.82
CA VAL A 359 -4.44 -8.31 -5.43
C VAL A 359 -3.66 -9.45 -4.78
N LEU A 360 -2.33 -9.35 -4.68
CA LEU A 360 -1.47 -10.36 -4.07
C LEU A 360 -1.82 -10.59 -2.59
N LEU A 361 -2.01 -9.52 -1.81
CA LEU A 361 -2.42 -9.63 -0.43
C LEU A 361 -3.83 -10.25 -0.30
N GLY A 362 -4.75 -9.89 -1.18
CA GLY A 362 -6.09 -10.49 -1.25
C GLY A 362 -6.02 -11.99 -1.53
N TYR A 363 -5.22 -12.42 -2.51
CA TYR A 363 -5.01 -13.83 -2.81
C TYR A 363 -4.31 -14.59 -1.67
N ALA A 364 -3.40 -13.94 -0.94
CA ALA A 364 -2.83 -14.53 0.28
C ALA A 364 -3.92 -14.77 1.35
N LEU A 365 -4.83 -13.82 1.56
CA LEU A 365 -5.98 -14.00 2.46
C LEU A 365 -6.91 -15.12 1.99
N LEU A 366 -7.14 -15.23 0.68
CA LEU A 366 -7.91 -16.32 0.09
C LEU A 366 -7.27 -17.67 0.37
N ALA A 367 -5.96 -17.81 0.10
CA ALA A 367 -5.21 -19.04 0.31
C ALA A 367 -5.25 -19.48 1.79
N VAL A 368 -5.01 -18.56 2.72
CA VAL A 368 -5.11 -18.83 4.16
C VAL A 368 -6.54 -19.22 4.56
N GLY A 369 -7.55 -18.55 4.04
CA GLY A 369 -8.96 -18.87 4.28
C GLY A 369 -9.33 -20.28 3.83
N LEU A 370 -8.97 -20.63 2.59
CA LEU A 370 -9.22 -21.96 2.03
C LEU A 370 -8.44 -23.05 2.76
N LEU A 371 -7.17 -22.82 3.08
CA LEU A 371 -6.35 -23.77 3.85
C LEU A 371 -6.97 -24.04 5.23
N THR A 372 -7.41 -22.99 5.91
CA THR A 372 -8.11 -23.11 7.21
C THR A 372 -9.34 -23.99 7.05
N PHE A 373 -10.21 -23.73 6.07
CA PHE A 373 -11.40 -24.56 5.86
C PHE A 373 -11.09 -26.02 5.52
N SER A 374 -10.06 -26.27 4.71
CA SER A 374 -9.60 -27.63 4.37
C SER A 374 -9.12 -28.38 5.61
N ILE A 375 -8.30 -27.75 6.47
CA ILE A 375 -7.82 -28.35 7.73
C ILE A 375 -9.01 -28.69 8.64
N LEU A 376 -9.98 -27.80 8.76
CA LEU A 376 -11.16 -28.02 9.59
C LEU A 376 -12.06 -29.13 9.07
N TYR A 377 -12.22 -29.22 7.75
CA TYR A 377 -12.95 -30.30 7.12
C TYR A 377 -12.28 -31.66 7.41
N LEU A 378 -10.96 -31.74 7.27
CA LEU A 378 -10.18 -32.95 7.57
C LEU A 378 -10.35 -33.38 9.03
N PHE A 379 -10.22 -32.45 9.99
CA PHE A 379 -10.41 -32.79 11.41
C PHE A 379 -11.82 -33.27 11.73
N ARG A 380 -12.86 -32.66 11.13
CA ARG A 380 -14.26 -33.12 11.31
C ARG A 380 -14.47 -34.51 10.74
N LYS A 381 -13.93 -34.78 9.54
CA LYS A 381 -14.02 -36.10 8.92
C LYS A 381 -13.33 -37.17 9.76
N LEU A 382 -12.11 -36.91 10.24
CA LEU A 382 -11.37 -37.82 11.10
C LEU A 382 -12.07 -38.09 12.45
N LYS A 383 -12.73 -37.09 13.03
CA LYS A 383 -13.52 -37.26 14.25
C LYS A 383 -14.74 -38.15 14.02
N ASN A 384 -15.43 -37.98 12.89
CA ASN A 384 -16.63 -38.75 12.56
C ASN A 384 -16.32 -40.20 12.14
N SER A 385 -15.12 -40.50 11.64
CA SER A 385 -14.70 -41.87 11.29
C SER A 385 -14.29 -42.73 12.50
N LYS A 386 -14.17 -42.14 13.70
CA LYS A 386 -13.87 -42.85 14.95
C LYS A 386 -15.12 -43.20 15.78
N VAL A 387 -16.30 -42.84 15.26
CA VAL A 387 -17.62 -43.22 15.76
C VAL A 387 -18.18 -44.24 14.79
#